data_AF-A0A3C0NPP2-F1
#
_entry.id   AF-A0A3C0NPP2-F1
#
_cell.length_a   1.000
_cell.length_b   1.000
_cell.length_c   1.000
_cell.angle_alpha   90.00
_cell.angle_beta   90.00
_cell.angle_gamma   90.00
#
_symmetry.space_group_name_H-M   'P 1'
#
loop_
_entity.id
_entity.type
_entity.pdbx_description
1 polymer ?
#
loop_
_entity_poly.entity_id
_entity_poly.type
_entity_poly.pdbx_seq_one_letter_code
_entity_poly.pdbx_strand_id
1 'polypeptide(L)'
;MKRLKESALCKTIAVILFLALCLSFAAGALSFGMLYSAGYYSRGAEAAREMLTENLCRNEAWLIADRLLPINDDGEPNAYLATDDNYRYEIFDSSGTLRFSTYNGEEALSTVTVPGSNWYPYYAFPEGELWGEENAASDTGSADAPQTEPLPTPLPAGVTPVPSPTESVTADTALQKTEETPTDVQPAKPLPTVTPDPMPTPHVVTPGDVYSRGGTVNFTVTCYLLRDMKARDNAMFQVRCFDFAAAHSRELVITAIGSGLLAILLFAFLMAAAGHRKGADAITPRLTEKIPFDLFTAAVALAGFAALAYFSDTMERASRSYDSVLLLILAALLFCAAVLLALWWCMSLAVRVKMGGLVRGTLCYKLLRFLGRAARAVWGWGKMIVTSIPLIWRGMLILCGAEFVGLLILAMNDSGAGPVGFFINLFVFFPLALLALISAKKLRTGASEIAKGNTAYHIDTKYLFGEFRRHAEDLNAIQSGISRAVD
;
A
#
# COMPACT_ATOMS: atom_id res chain seq x y z
N MET A 1 4.31 -43.12 -12.81
CA MET A 1 4.48 -41.65 -12.69
C MET A 1 4.16 -40.86 -13.96
N LYS A 2 4.69 -41.21 -15.14
CA LYS A 2 4.47 -40.45 -16.41
C LYS A 2 2.98 -40.24 -16.76
N ARG A 3 2.16 -41.30 -16.66
CA ARG A 3 0.70 -41.24 -16.88
C ARG A 3 -0.06 -40.26 -15.96
N LEU A 4 0.41 -40.05 -14.72
CA LEU A 4 -0.21 -39.12 -13.77
C LEU A 4 0.10 -37.67 -14.14
N LYS A 5 1.35 -37.37 -14.50
CA LYS A 5 1.81 -36.03 -14.90
C LYS A 5 1.18 -35.53 -16.20
N GLU A 6 0.68 -36.42 -17.05
CA GLU A 6 0.04 -36.08 -18.33
C GLU A 6 -1.48 -35.94 -18.21
N SER A 7 -2.09 -36.56 -17.19
CA SER A 7 -3.55 -36.59 -17.02
C SER A 7 -4.12 -35.26 -16.54
N ALA A 8 -5.04 -34.66 -17.31
CA ALA A 8 -5.74 -33.44 -16.93
C ALA A 8 -6.57 -33.61 -15.66
N LEU A 9 -7.31 -34.72 -15.54
CA LEU A 9 -8.13 -35.02 -14.36
C LEU A 9 -7.28 -35.11 -13.08
N CYS A 10 -6.12 -35.75 -13.14
CA CYS A 10 -5.22 -35.84 -12.00
C CYS A 10 -4.69 -34.47 -11.56
N LYS A 11 -4.39 -33.57 -12.51
CA LYS A 11 -3.99 -32.19 -12.20
C LYS A 11 -5.12 -31.40 -11.58
N THR A 12 -6.35 -31.51 -12.10
CA THR A 12 -7.51 -30.80 -11.54
C THR A 12 -7.78 -31.25 -10.10
N ILE A 13 -7.77 -32.56 -9.84
CA ILE A 13 -7.90 -33.10 -8.48
C ILE A 13 -6.76 -32.59 -7.59
N ALA A 14 -5.52 -32.59 -8.07
CA ALA A 14 -4.40 -32.06 -7.32
C ALA A 14 -4.54 -30.55 -7.00
N VAL A 15 -5.11 -29.75 -7.89
CA VAL A 15 -5.39 -28.33 -7.61
C VAL A 15 -6.47 -28.18 -6.54
N ILE A 16 -7.56 -28.95 -6.61
CA ILE A 16 -8.65 -28.90 -5.63
C ILE A 16 -8.15 -29.34 -4.25
N LEU A 17 -7.41 -30.45 -4.18
CA LEU A 17 -6.80 -30.93 -2.95
C LEU A 17 -5.79 -29.91 -2.40
N PHE A 18 -4.98 -29.30 -3.26
CA PHE A 18 -4.03 -28.26 -2.85
C PHE A 18 -4.75 -27.07 -2.21
N LEU A 19 -5.88 -26.62 -2.77
CA LEU A 19 -6.69 -25.57 -2.16
C LEU A 19 -7.26 -25.96 -0.80
N ALA A 20 -7.84 -27.16 -0.69
CA ALA A 20 -8.38 -27.65 0.57
C ALA A 20 -7.29 -27.72 1.66
N LEU A 21 -6.09 -28.17 1.29
CA LEU A 21 -4.94 -28.21 2.21
C LEU A 21 -4.47 -26.80 2.59
N CYS A 22 -4.48 -25.83 1.66
CA CYS A 22 -4.12 -24.45 1.97
C CYS A 22 -5.14 -23.79 2.93
N LEU A 23 -6.44 -24.06 2.77
CA LEU A 23 -7.48 -23.60 3.69
C LEU A 23 -7.31 -24.23 5.09
N SER A 24 -7.05 -25.53 5.14
CA SER A 24 -6.80 -26.24 6.39
C SER A 24 -5.56 -25.70 7.12
N PHE A 25 -4.48 -25.45 6.37
CA PHE A 25 -3.28 -24.82 6.89
C PHE A 25 -3.56 -23.41 7.43
N ALA A 26 -4.30 -22.59 6.68
CA ALA A 26 -4.64 -21.23 7.08
C ALA A 26 -5.50 -21.20 8.34
N ALA A 27 -6.52 -22.05 8.44
CA ALA A 27 -7.37 -22.15 9.62
C ALA A 27 -6.56 -22.53 10.88
N GLY A 28 -5.66 -23.51 10.76
CA GLY A 28 -4.78 -23.90 11.85
C GLY A 28 -3.75 -22.82 12.23
N ALA A 29 -3.18 -22.12 11.24
CA ALA A 29 -2.25 -21.01 11.47
C ALA A 29 -2.93 -19.81 12.14
N LEU A 30 -4.14 -19.45 11.72
CA LEU A 30 -4.95 -18.40 12.35
C LEU A 30 -5.31 -18.76 13.80
N SER A 31 -5.71 -20.02 14.03
CA SER A 31 -6.00 -20.51 15.37
C SER A 31 -4.77 -20.46 16.29
N PHE A 32 -3.61 -20.90 15.78
CA PHE A 32 -2.33 -20.82 16.50
C PHE A 32 -1.97 -19.36 16.81
N GLY A 33 -2.09 -18.44 15.85
CA GLY A 33 -1.80 -17.02 16.03
C GLY A 33 -2.72 -16.36 17.06
N MET A 34 -4.01 -16.68 17.05
CA MET A 34 -4.97 -16.22 18.04
C MET A 34 -4.62 -16.72 19.45
N LEU A 35 -4.33 -18.02 19.62
CA LEU A 35 -3.91 -18.57 20.91
C LEU A 35 -2.57 -17.99 21.38
N TYR A 36 -1.62 -17.80 20.47
CA TYR A 36 -0.32 -17.22 20.77
C TYR A 36 -0.43 -15.77 21.24
N SER A 37 -1.20 -14.94 20.51
CA SER A 37 -1.43 -13.53 20.88
C SER A 37 -2.20 -13.39 22.19
N ALA A 38 -3.07 -14.36 22.51
CA ALA A 38 -3.73 -14.45 23.81
C ALA A 38 -2.81 -14.99 24.94
N GLY A 39 -1.56 -15.37 24.65
CA GLY A 39 -0.63 -15.87 25.66
C GLY A 39 -0.88 -17.32 26.10
N TYR A 40 -1.73 -18.08 25.41
CA TYR A 40 -2.15 -19.44 25.75
C TYR A 40 -0.98 -20.39 26.03
N TYR A 41 0.05 -20.37 25.18
CA TYR A 41 1.21 -21.26 25.31
C TYR A 41 2.18 -20.85 26.43
N SER A 42 2.06 -19.64 26.96
CA SER A 42 2.97 -19.10 27.99
C SER A 42 2.33 -19.02 29.37
N ARG A 43 1.03 -18.69 29.43
CA ARG A 43 0.29 -18.42 30.68
C ARG A 43 -0.77 -19.49 31.00
N GLY A 44 -1.06 -20.38 30.05
CA GLY A 44 -2.12 -21.38 30.17
C GLY A 44 -3.47 -20.90 29.63
N ALA A 45 -4.43 -21.82 29.56
CA ALA A 45 -5.73 -21.59 28.93
C ALA A 45 -6.58 -20.54 29.65
N GLU A 46 -6.64 -20.60 30.98
CA GLU A 46 -7.46 -19.70 31.79
C GLU A 46 -6.97 -18.25 31.70
N ALA A 47 -5.68 -18.02 31.95
CA ALA A 47 -5.08 -16.69 31.87
C ALA A 47 -5.15 -16.09 30.46
N ALA A 48 -5.10 -16.92 29.42
CA ALA A 48 -5.25 -16.45 28.05
C ALA A 48 -6.69 -16.06 27.70
N ARG A 49 -7.66 -16.82 28.23
CA ARG A 49 -9.08 -16.49 28.11
C ARG A 49 -9.41 -15.20 28.84
N GLU A 50 -8.88 -15.03 30.05
CA GLU A 50 -9.01 -13.80 30.84
C GLU A 50 -8.42 -12.60 30.10
N MET A 51 -7.22 -12.71 29.55
CA MET A 51 -6.61 -11.61 28.79
C MET A 51 -7.42 -11.27 27.53
N LEU A 52 -8.00 -12.26 26.84
CA LEU A 52 -8.89 -12.01 25.70
C LEU A 52 -10.14 -11.24 26.12
N THR A 53 -10.84 -11.72 27.17
CA THR A 53 -12.09 -11.11 27.63
C THR A 53 -11.86 -9.72 28.25
N GLU A 54 -10.74 -9.53 28.92
CA GLU A 54 -10.29 -8.23 29.42
C GLU A 54 -10.04 -7.26 28.26
N ASN A 55 -9.34 -7.69 27.21
CA ASN A 55 -9.11 -6.85 26.03
C ASN A 55 -10.42 -6.50 25.30
N LEU A 56 -11.36 -7.44 25.22
CA LEU A 56 -12.69 -7.19 24.67
C LEU A 56 -13.42 -6.11 25.47
N CYS A 57 -13.54 -6.28 26.79
CA CYS A 57 -14.22 -5.30 27.64
C CYS A 57 -13.50 -3.95 27.63
N ARG A 58 -12.16 -3.95 27.62
CA ARG A 58 -11.36 -2.72 27.54
C ARG A 58 -11.61 -1.96 26.24
N ASN A 59 -11.66 -2.65 25.11
CA ASN A 59 -11.91 -2.03 23.81
C ASN A 59 -13.31 -1.41 23.77
N GLU A 60 -14.33 -2.13 24.26
CA GLU A 60 -15.68 -1.56 24.35
C GLU A 60 -15.74 -0.40 25.34
N ALA A 61 -15.11 -0.50 26.51
CA ALA A 61 -15.07 0.59 27.48
C ALA A 61 -14.44 1.86 26.88
N TRP A 62 -13.38 1.73 26.07
CA TRP A 62 -12.78 2.84 25.34
C TRP A 62 -13.68 3.38 24.23
N LEU A 63 -14.36 2.51 23.48
CA LEU A 63 -15.32 2.95 22.46
C LEU A 63 -16.45 3.75 23.08
N ILE A 64 -16.98 3.29 24.21
CA ILE A 64 -17.98 4.01 24.99
C ILE A 64 -17.39 5.31 25.50
N ALA A 65 -16.21 5.32 26.14
CA ALA A 65 -15.59 6.54 26.67
C ALA A 65 -15.28 7.61 25.60
N ASP A 66 -14.90 7.20 24.38
CA ASP A 66 -14.61 8.09 23.25
C ASP A 66 -15.89 8.62 22.57
N ARG A 67 -16.93 7.78 22.51
CA ARG A 67 -18.20 8.10 21.83
C ARG A 67 -19.31 8.56 22.76
N LEU A 68 -19.07 8.63 24.07
CA LEU A 68 -20.05 9.08 25.05
C LEU A 68 -20.36 10.57 24.84
N LEU A 69 -21.32 10.86 23.97
CA LEU A 69 -22.19 12.02 24.11
C LEU A 69 -23.31 11.55 25.04
N PRO A 70 -23.34 11.93 26.32
CA PRO A 70 -24.08 11.16 27.31
C PRO A 70 -25.59 11.06 27.03
N ILE A 71 -26.16 12.04 26.34
CA ILE A 71 -27.61 12.20 26.18
C ILE A 71 -27.81 12.94 24.85
N ASN A 72 -28.74 12.50 24.00
CA ASN A 72 -29.21 13.35 22.89
C ASN A 72 -30.00 14.53 23.50
N ASP A 73 -30.16 15.65 22.80
CA ASP A 73 -30.85 16.86 23.33
C ASP A 73 -32.23 16.58 23.98
N ASP A 74 -32.83 15.42 23.68
CA ASP A 74 -34.13 14.95 24.12
C ASP A 74 -34.13 14.14 25.45
N GLY A 75 -32.99 13.92 26.11
CA GLY A 75 -32.94 13.18 27.39
C GLY A 75 -32.77 11.65 27.26
N GLU A 76 -32.81 11.12 26.03
CA GLU A 76 -32.68 9.69 25.76
C GLU A 76 -31.21 9.23 25.76
N PRO A 77 -30.92 8.02 26.30
CA PRO A 77 -29.60 7.40 26.17
C PRO A 77 -29.22 7.31 24.70
N ASN A 78 -27.97 7.69 24.40
CA ASN A 78 -27.48 7.60 23.04
C ASN A 78 -27.59 6.15 22.55
N ALA A 79 -28.04 5.93 21.30
CA ALA A 79 -28.32 4.59 20.74
C ALA A 79 -27.13 3.60 20.81
N TYR A 80 -25.92 4.09 21.13
CA TYR A 80 -24.72 3.32 21.39
C TYR A 80 -24.68 2.58 22.73
N LEU A 81 -25.51 2.94 23.71
CA LEU A 81 -25.58 2.28 25.04
C LEU A 81 -26.65 1.17 25.10
N ALA A 82 -27.05 0.64 23.94
CA ALA A 82 -28.11 -0.37 23.85
C ALA A 82 -27.82 -1.60 24.73
N THR A 83 -28.83 -2.03 25.49
CA THR A 83 -28.77 -3.13 26.47
C THR A 83 -28.90 -4.54 25.88
N ASP A 84 -29.05 -4.62 24.56
CA ASP A 84 -29.35 -5.87 23.85
C ASP A 84 -28.09 -6.72 23.55
N ASP A 85 -26.91 -6.27 23.97
CA ASP A 85 -25.64 -6.95 23.82
C ASP A 85 -25.20 -7.69 25.11
N ASN A 86 -24.05 -8.37 25.07
CA ASN A 86 -23.46 -9.08 26.21
C ASN A 86 -22.61 -8.19 27.12
N TYR A 87 -22.63 -6.87 26.92
CA TYR A 87 -21.89 -5.93 27.74
C TYR A 87 -22.83 -5.19 28.69
N ARG A 88 -22.31 -4.79 29.84
CA ARG A 88 -22.96 -3.89 30.79
C ARG A 88 -22.00 -2.79 31.18
N TYR A 89 -22.55 -1.63 31.51
CA TYR A 89 -21.76 -0.43 31.73
C TYR A 89 -22.20 0.24 33.01
N GLU A 90 -21.23 0.72 33.77
CA GLU A 90 -21.42 1.69 34.85
C GLU A 90 -20.56 2.92 34.56
N ILE A 91 -21.13 4.11 34.72
CA ILE A 91 -20.45 5.37 34.47
C ILE A 91 -20.44 6.17 35.75
N PHE A 92 -19.23 6.56 36.17
CA PHE A 92 -19.01 7.35 37.37
C PHE A 92 -18.46 8.73 36.98
N ASP A 93 -18.92 9.76 37.65
CA ASP A 93 -18.39 11.11 37.47
C ASP A 93 -17.00 11.29 38.11
N SER A 94 -16.41 12.47 37.96
CA SER A 94 -15.10 12.81 38.55
C SER A 94 -15.04 12.71 40.08
N SER A 95 -16.17 12.66 40.78
CA SER A 95 -16.27 12.49 42.23
C SER A 95 -16.39 11.01 42.65
N GLY A 96 -16.52 10.10 41.68
CA GLY A 96 -16.79 8.69 41.91
C GLY A 96 -18.28 8.38 42.16
N THR A 97 -19.18 9.32 41.91
CA THR A 97 -20.63 9.10 42.05
C THR A 97 -21.14 8.33 40.84
N LEU A 98 -21.88 7.25 41.06
CA LEU A 98 -22.53 6.49 39.99
C LEU A 98 -23.59 7.34 39.32
N ARG A 99 -23.53 7.43 37.99
CA ARG A 99 -24.45 8.24 37.20
C ARG A 99 -25.26 7.43 36.20
N PHE A 100 -24.75 6.31 35.73
CA PHE A 100 -25.51 5.46 34.81
C PHE A 100 -25.11 4.02 35.07
N SER A 101 -26.08 3.12 35.06
CA SER A 101 -25.82 1.69 35.14
C SER A 101 -26.81 0.93 34.26
N THR A 102 -26.29 0.06 33.40
CA THR A 102 -27.07 -1.04 32.82
C THR A 102 -26.82 -2.35 33.56
N TYR A 103 -25.87 -2.37 34.49
CA TYR A 103 -25.44 -3.56 35.19
C TYR A 103 -26.42 -3.91 36.33
N ASN A 104 -27.06 -5.07 36.20
CA ASN A 104 -28.07 -5.54 37.16
C ASN A 104 -27.52 -6.60 38.14
N GLY A 105 -26.21 -6.61 38.39
CA GLY A 105 -25.57 -7.62 39.25
C GLY A 105 -25.44 -9.01 38.62
N GLU A 106 -25.54 -9.10 37.28
CA GLU A 106 -25.36 -10.34 36.53
C GLU A 106 -23.92 -10.86 36.69
N GLU A 107 -23.71 -12.18 36.58
CA GLU A 107 -22.36 -12.74 36.69
C GLU A 107 -21.50 -12.29 35.50
N ALA A 108 -20.42 -11.56 35.77
CA ALA A 108 -19.49 -11.08 34.75
C ALA A 108 -18.35 -12.07 34.51
N LEU A 109 -18.00 -12.29 33.23
CA LEU A 109 -16.82 -13.01 32.78
C LEU A 109 -15.54 -12.18 32.91
N SER A 110 -15.65 -10.86 32.72
CA SER A 110 -14.55 -9.91 32.86
C SER A 110 -15.09 -8.53 33.18
N THR A 111 -14.31 -7.74 33.90
CA THR A 111 -14.64 -6.38 34.30
C THR A 111 -13.42 -5.47 34.11
N VAL A 112 -13.60 -4.35 33.43
CA VAL A 112 -12.52 -3.38 33.18
C VAL A 112 -13.05 -1.97 33.36
N THR A 113 -12.29 -1.16 34.10
CA THR A 113 -12.54 0.28 34.23
C THR A 113 -11.52 1.07 33.42
N VAL A 114 -11.99 2.04 32.63
CA VAL A 114 -11.15 2.97 31.86
C VAL A 114 -11.53 4.42 32.17
N PRO A 115 -10.56 5.35 32.15
CA PRO A 115 -10.85 6.78 32.25
C PRO A 115 -11.39 7.32 30.93
N GLY A 116 -12.29 8.30 31.00
CA GLY A 116 -12.84 9.05 29.87
C GLY A 116 -12.81 10.56 30.12
N SER A 117 -12.79 11.36 29.05
CA SER A 117 -12.88 12.82 29.13
C SER A 117 -13.65 13.38 27.95
N ASN A 118 -14.63 14.26 28.19
CA ASN A 118 -15.42 14.90 27.14
C ASN A 118 -15.27 16.43 27.18
N TRP A 119 -15.19 17.04 25.99
CA TRP A 119 -15.06 18.49 25.75
C TRP A 119 -16.39 19.23 25.62
N TYR A 120 -17.52 18.53 25.48
CA TYR A 120 -18.85 19.14 25.49
C TYR A 120 -19.43 19.12 26.91
N PRO A 121 -19.35 20.23 27.67
CA PRO A 121 -19.80 20.29 29.07
C PRO A 121 -21.33 20.27 29.23
N TYR A 122 -22.09 20.07 28.15
CA TYR A 122 -23.54 20.16 28.18
C TYR A 122 -24.14 18.76 28.39
N TYR A 123 -24.99 18.65 29.43
CA TYR A 123 -25.74 17.46 29.85
C TYR A 123 -24.95 16.30 30.49
N ALA A 124 -23.70 16.50 30.93
CA ALA A 124 -22.86 15.37 31.31
C ALA A 124 -23.47 14.49 32.42
N PHE A 125 -23.93 15.04 33.55
CA PHE A 125 -24.60 14.26 34.62
C PHE A 125 -25.38 15.21 35.55
N PRO A 126 -26.73 15.28 35.54
CA PRO A 126 -27.46 16.11 36.50
C PRO A 126 -27.25 15.56 37.93
N GLU A 127 -27.10 16.46 38.91
CA GLU A 127 -26.89 16.09 40.32
C GLU A 127 -28.12 15.39 40.91
N GLY A 128 -27.93 14.17 41.46
CA GLY A 128 -28.86 13.60 42.45
C GLY A 128 -29.77 12.43 42.04
N GLU A 129 -29.85 12.06 40.76
CA GLU A 129 -30.67 10.89 40.33
C GLU A 129 -29.80 9.80 39.69
N LEU A 130 -30.12 8.53 40.02
CA LEU A 130 -29.61 7.34 39.33
C LEU A 130 -30.47 7.15 38.07
N TRP A 131 -29.84 7.12 36.91
CA TRP A 131 -30.52 7.13 35.62
C TRP A 131 -30.84 5.68 35.21
N GLY A 132 -32.13 5.33 35.12
CA GLY A 132 -32.58 3.98 34.70
C GLY A 132 -33.80 3.40 35.42
N GLU A 133 -34.38 4.06 36.43
CA GLU A 133 -35.67 3.64 37.01
C GLU A 133 -36.84 4.35 36.33
N GLU A 134 -37.23 3.92 35.13
CA GLU A 134 -38.57 4.24 34.62
C GLU A 134 -39.34 2.97 34.21
N ASN A 135 -40.21 2.54 35.13
CA ASN A 135 -41.47 1.84 34.93
C ASN A 135 -41.50 0.58 34.04
N ALA A 136 -41.13 -0.57 34.64
CA ALA A 136 -41.80 -1.83 34.34
C ALA A 136 -43.22 -1.86 34.96
N ALA A 137 -44.11 -0.95 34.54
CA ALA A 137 -45.52 -0.98 34.91
C ALA A 137 -46.40 -0.27 33.87
N SER A 138 -47.36 -1.04 33.36
CA SER A 138 -48.52 -0.67 32.54
C SER A 138 -48.25 -0.03 31.18
N ASP A 139 -48.51 -0.81 30.12
CA ASP A 139 -49.29 -0.26 29.02
C ASP A 139 -50.32 -1.27 28.51
N THR A 140 -51.56 -1.05 28.93
CA THR A 140 -52.78 -1.61 28.35
C THR A 140 -53.43 -0.50 27.55
N GLY A 141 -53.53 -0.61 26.22
CA GLY A 141 -54.45 0.22 25.45
C GLY A 141 -54.02 0.54 24.01
N SER A 142 -54.55 -0.22 23.08
CA SER A 142 -54.71 0.04 21.64
C SER A 142 -55.15 1.46 21.24
N ALA A 143 -54.65 2.00 20.11
CA ALA A 143 -55.38 2.07 18.83
C ALA A 143 -54.73 3.00 17.75
N ASP A 144 -54.69 2.45 16.53
CA ASP A 144 -54.81 3.05 15.18
C ASP A 144 -53.83 4.09 14.56
N ALA A 145 -53.34 3.71 13.37
CA ALA A 145 -52.70 4.50 12.30
C ALA A 145 -53.77 5.19 11.40
N PRO A 146 -53.50 5.99 10.31
CA PRO A 146 -52.40 5.87 9.33
C PRO A 146 -51.83 7.14 8.62
N GLN A 147 -50.63 6.96 8.04
CA GLN A 147 -49.99 7.52 6.82
C GLN A 147 -50.27 8.94 6.26
N THR A 148 -49.19 9.65 5.88
CA THR A 148 -49.11 10.44 4.62
C THR A 148 -47.66 10.84 4.23
N GLU A 149 -47.24 10.50 3.01
CA GLU A 149 -46.18 11.14 2.18
C GLU A 149 -46.86 12.09 1.16
N PRO A 150 -46.24 13.09 0.45
CA PRO A 150 -44.93 13.00 -0.28
C PRO A 150 -44.03 14.29 -0.44
N LEU A 151 -42.86 14.11 -1.09
CA LEU A 151 -41.75 14.98 -1.66
C LEU A 151 -42.04 16.43 -2.20
N PRO A 152 -41.06 17.32 -2.64
CA PRO A 152 -39.62 17.14 -3.04
C PRO A 152 -38.57 18.26 -2.66
N THR A 153 -37.29 18.06 -3.06
CA THR A 153 -36.03 18.88 -2.97
C THR A 153 -36.07 20.29 -3.64
N PRO A 154 -35.11 21.25 -3.42
CA PRO A 154 -33.74 21.23 -4.01
C PRO A 154 -32.58 21.89 -3.20
N LEU A 155 -31.33 21.63 -3.64
CA LEU A 155 -30.03 22.23 -3.24
C LEU A 155 -29.92 23.76 -3.48
N PRO A 156 -28.92 24.45 -2.88
CA PRO A 156 -27.79 24.89 -3.71
C PRO A 156 -26.39 24.80 -3.06
N ALA A 157 -25.40 24.98 -3.94
CA ALA A 157 -23.96 24.78 -3.79
C ALA A 157 -23.18 25.97 -3.19
N GLY A 158 -21.96 25.72 -2.70
CA GLY A 158 -20.96 26.78 -2.47
C GLY A 158 -19.64 26.38 -1.80
N VAL A 159 -18.59 26.26 -2.62
CA VAL A 159 -17.18 26.68 -2.36
C VAL A 159 -16.22 25.77 -1.53
N THR A 160 -15.50 24.92 -2.26
CA THR A 160 -14.01 24.66 -2.36
C THR A 160 -13.03 24.66 -1.16
N PRO A 161 -11.87 23.96 -1.26
CA PRO A 161 -11.22 23.23 -0.15
C PRO A 161 -9.78 23.70 0.22
N VAL A 162 -9.08 22.88 1.06
CA VAL A 162 -7.60 22.68 1.21
C VAL A 162 -6.96 23.37 2.46
N PRO A 163 -5.84 22.88 3.10
CA PRO A 163 -5.13 21.57 3.08
C PRO A 163 -4.82 20.93 4.47
N SER A 164 -4.31 19.69 4.45
CA SER A 164 -3.50 19.03 5.49
C SER A 164 -2.13 19.70 5.73
N PRO A 165 -1.40 19.30 6.80
CA PRO A 165 0.05 19.22 6.74
C PRO A 165 0.58 17.78 6.94
N THR A 166 1.38 17.36 5.96
CA THR A 166 2.59 16.51 6.04
C THR A 166 3.55 17.10 7.12
N GLU A 167 4.46 16.42 7.84
CA GLU A 167 5.46 15.44 7.44
C GLU A 167 6.33 15.05 8.67
N SER A 168 6.88 13.82 8.65
CA SER A 168 8.18 13.35 9.19
C SER A 168 8.55 13.51 10.69
N VAL A 169 9.05 12.45 11.33
CA VAL A 169 10.50 12.20 11.56
C VAL A 169 10.74 10.74 11.97
N THR A 170 11.79 10.16 11.36
CA THR A 170 12.34 8.81 11.49
C THR A 170 13.22 8.62 12.74
N ALA A 171 13.42 7.35 13.09
CA ALA A 171 14.21 6.80 14.19
C ALA A 171 15.70 7.21 14.25
N ASP A 172 16.32 7.15 15.45
CA ASP A 172 17.39 6.20 15.74
C ASP A 172 18.04 6.33 17.15
N THR A 173 18.16 5.17 17.82
CA THR A 173 19.38 4.62 18.47
C THR A 173 19.79 4.94 19.93
N ALA A 174 20.03 3.82 20.64
CA ALA A 174 21.04 3.50 21.68
C ALA A 174 20.74 3.65 23.18
N LEU A 175 20.44 2.48 23.79
CA LEU A 175 21.13 1.84 24.93
C LEU A 175 22.26 2.64 25.62
N GLN A 176 22.11 2.91 26.93
CA GLN A 176 23.14 2.58 27.92
C GLN A 176 22.59 2.55 29.36
N LYS A 177 23.07 1.55 30.10
CA LYS A 177 22.84 1.21 31.51
C LYS A 177 23.91 1.89 32.36
N THR A 178 23.58 2.54 33.47
CA THR A 178 24.49 2.71 34.63
C THR A 178 23.69 2.88 35.92
N GLU A 179 23.86 1.93 36.85
CA GLU A 179 23.58 2.09 38.29
C GLU A 179 24.72 2.91 38.91
N GLU A 180 24.43 3.82 39.84
CA GLU A 180 25.21 4.03 41.08
C GLU A 180 24.47 4.98 42.05
N THR A 181 24.74 4.78 43.35
CA THR A 181 23.93 5.11 44.54
C THR A 181 24.33 6.46 45.19
N PRO A 182 23.88 6.83 46.43
CA PRO A 182 23.25 8.10 46.74
C PRO A 182 24.19 9.13 47.41
N THR A 183 23.89 10.44 47.34
CA THR A 183 24.57 11.41 48.21
C THR A 183 23.66 12.57 48.59
N ASP A 184 23.25 12.50 49.85
CA ASP A 184 23.29 13.53 50.89
C ASP A 184 22.42 14.80 50.79
N VAL A 185 21.70 14.99 51.89
CA VAL A 185 20.76 16.07 52.18
C VAL A 185 21.52 17.18 52.89
N GLN A 186 21.41 18.42 52.42
CA GLN A 186 21.73 19.59 53.23
C GLN A 186 20.56 20.60 53.19
N PRO A 187 20.07 21.07 54.36
CA PRO A 187 18.78 21.72 54.48
C PRO A 187 18.82 23.21 54.08
N ALA A 188 17.84 23.64 53.28
CA ALA A 188 17.66 25.04 52.93
C ALA A 188 16.77 25.78 53.95
N LYS A 189 17.24 27.00 54.25
CA LYS A 189 16.76 28.10 55.11
C LYS A 189 15.22 28.30 55.20
N PRO A 190 14.67 28.72 56.36
CA PRO A 190 13.22 28.94 56.49
C PRO A 190 12.75 30.18 55.71
N LEU A 191 11.66 30.02 54.95
CA LEU A 191 10.89 31.12 54.34
C LEU A 191 9.89 31.71 55.38
N PRO A 192 9.54 33.00 55.28
CA PRO A 192 8.83 33.75 56.32
C PRO A 192 7.33 33.40 56.39
N THR A 193 6.80 33.51 57.60
CA THR A 193 5.38 33.39 57.95
C THR A 193 4.53 34.39 57.15
N VAL A 194 3.68 33.89 56.27
CA VAL A 194 2.59 34.66 55.64
C VAL A 194 1.30 34.34 56.39
N THR A 195 0.68 35.38 56.94
CA THR A 195 -0.65 35.32 57.57
C THR A 195 -1.67 34.95 56.49
N PRO A 196 -2.58 33.97 56.71
CA PRO A 196 -3.59 33.64 55.72
C PRO A 196 -4.59 34.80 55.57
N ASP A 197 -4.82 35.24 54.34
CA ASP A 197 -5.94 36.12 54.01
C ASP A 197 -7.25 35.43 54.41
N PRO A 198 -8.27 36.18 54.88
CA PRO A 198 -9.56 35.59 55.20
C PRO A 198 -10.16 34.95 53.95
N MET A 199 -10.65 33.71 54.12
CA MET A 199 -11.34 32.95 53.08
C MET A 199 -12.40 33.83 52.40
N PRO A 200 -12.42 33.91 51.05
CA PRO A 200 -13.53 34.56 50.37
C PRO A 200 -14.80 33.77 50.66
N THR A 201 -15.83 34.48 51.09
CA THR A 201 -17.19 33.95 51.28
C THR A 201 -17.64 33.15 50.06
N PRO A 202 -18.29 31.98 50.23
CA PRO A 202 -18.76 31.20 49.11
C PRO A 202 -19.80 32.00 48.33
N HIS A 203 -19.49 32.32 47.07
CA HIS A 203 -20.46 32.89 46.16
C HIS A 203 -21.51 31.82 45.84
N VAL A 204 -22.76 32.10 46.18
CA VAL A 204 -23.92 31.33 45.72
C VAL A 204 -23.97 31.51 44.20
N VAL A 205 -23.61 30.45 43.48
CA VAL A 205 -23.68 30.43 42.01
C VAL A 205 -25.16 30.42 41.63
N THR A 206 -25.59 31.44 40.91
CA THR A 206 -26.96 31.54 40.39
C THR A 206 -27.04 30.67 39.13
N PRO A 207 -28.17 30.03 38.77
CA PRO A 207 -28.25 29.01 37.70
C PRO A 207 -27.99 29.48 36.25
N GLY A 208 -27.30 30.60 36.04
CA GLY A 208 -26.97 31.18 34.73
C GLY A 208 -25.48 31.30 34.41
N ASP A 209 -24.57 31.08 35.37
CA ASP A 209 -23.13 31.34 35.17
C ASP A 209 -22.33 30.14 34.66
N VAL A 210 -22.97 28.99 34.43
CA VAL A 210 -22.29 27.74 34.00
C VAL A 210 -21.96 27.75 32.50
N TYR A 211 -22.49 28.69 31.72
CA TYR A 211 -22.45 28.66 30.26
C TYR A 211 -21.18 29.24 29.60
N SER A 212 -20.06 29.40 30.32
CA SER A 212 -18.91 30.14 29.79
C SER A 212 -17.51 29.58 30.08
N ARG A 213 -17.37 28.29 30.41
CA ARG A 213 -16.05 27.63 30.37
C ARG A 213 -16.15 26.28 29.67
N GLY A 214 -15.49 26.16 28.52
CA GLY A 214 -15.15 24.88 27.91
C GLY A 214 -14.21 24.09 28.81
N GLY A 215 -14.76 23.48 29.85
CA GLY A 215 -14.07 22.58 30.76
C GLY A 215 -14.21 21.14 30.28
N THR A 216 -13.11 20.41 30.27
CA THR A 216 -13.13 18.95 30.11
C THR A 216 -13.78 18.31 31.33
N VAL A 217 -14.81 17.50 31.11
CA VAL A 217 -15.43 16.68 32.16
C VAL A 217 -14.75 15.32 32.15
N ASN A 218 -14.15 14.94 33.29
CA ASN A 218 -13.55 13.63 33.48
C ASN A 218 -14.58 12.68 34.10
N PHE A 219 -14.59 11.43 33.63
CA PHE A 219 -15.43 10.36 34.12
C PHE A 219 -14.70 9.01 34.01
N THR A 220 -15.26 7.97 34.59
CA THR A 220 -14.76 6.59 34.40
C THR A 220 -15.88 5.69 33.95
N VAL A 221 -15.56 4.81 32.99
CA VAL A 221 -16.48 3.80 32.47
C VAL A 221 -16.00 2.45 32.95
N THR A 222 -16.85 1.73 33.68
CA THR A 222 -16.65 0.32 34.03
C THR A 222 -17.49 -0.52 33.07
N CYS A 223 -16.81 -1.37 32.30
CA CYS A 223 -17.41 -2.37 31.43
C CYS A 223 -17.45 -3.72 32.17
N TYR A 224 -18.56 -4.44 32.01
CA TYR A 224 -18.74 -5.82 32.41
C TYR A 224 -19.10 -6.65 31.17
N LEU A 225 -18.31 -7.68 30.86
CA LEU A 225 -18.68 -8.67 29.86
C LEU A 225 -19.41 -9.81 30.57
N LEU A 226 -20.63 -10.15 30.16
CA LEU A 226 -21.44 -11.18 30.83
C LEU A 226 -20.86 -12.58 30.68
N ARG A 227 -20.97 -13.39 31.74
CA ARG A 227 -20.60 -14.82 31.71
C ARG A 227 -21.58 -15.66 30.93
N ASP A 228 -22.87 -15.48 31.19
CA ASP A 228 -23.95 -16.09 30.41
C ASP A 228 -24.31 -15.18 29.23
N MET A 229 -23.48 -15.25 28.19
CA MET A 229 -23.70 -14.48 26.96
C MET A 229 -24.97 -14.99 26.24
N LYS A 230 -25.99 -14.14 26.15
CA LYS A 230 -27.28 -14.43 25.49
C LYS A 230 -27.40 -13.75 24.12
N ALA A 231 -26.82 -12.56 23.99
CA ALA A 231 -26.85 -11.79 22.76
C ALA A 231 -25.94 -12.39 21.71
N ARG A 232 -26.38 -12.32 20.46
CA ARG A 232 -25.62 -12.79 19.30
C ARG A 232 -24.72 -11.66 18.79
N ASP A 233 -23.61 -11.43 19.49
CA ASP A 233 -22.69 -10.32 19.25
C ASP A 233 -21.21 -10.73 19.07
N ASN A 234 -20.38 -9.78 18.65
CA ASN A 234 -18.97 -10.02 18.36
C ASN A 234 -18.20 -10.64 19.54
N ALA A 235 -18.54 -10.27 20.78
CA ALA A 235 -17.93 -10.83 21.97
C ALA A 235 -18.17 -12.34 22.07
N MET A 236 -19.43 -12.77 21.89
CA MET A 236 -19.79 -14.18 21.85
C MET A 236 -19.03 -14.93 20.76
N PHE A 237 -18.90 -14.35 19.56
CA PHE A 237 -18.16 -14.99 18.46
C PHE A 237 -16.68 -15.18 18.81
N GLN A 238 -16.00 -14.15 19.28
CA GLN A 238 -14.57 -14.21 19.59
C GLN A 238 -14.26 -15.18 20.74
N VAL A 239 -15.05 -15.15 21.81
CA VAL A 239 -14.89 -16.09 22.94
C VAL A 239 -15.13 -17.53 22.49
N ARG A 240 -16.16 -17.79 21.66
CA ARG A 240 -16.42 -19.14 21.13
C ARG A 240 -15.31 -19.62 20.19
N CYS A 241 -14.79 -18.76 19.33
CA CYS A 241 -13.65 -19.08 18.48
C CYS A 241 -12.42 -19.44 19.32
N PHE A 242 -12.14 -18.66 20.36
CA PHE A 242 -11.06 -18.94 21.30
C PHE A 242 -11.27 -20.26 22.03
N ASP A 243 -12.43 -20.49 22.63
CA ASP A 243 -12.73 -21.72 23.37
C ASP A 243 -12.62 -22.95 22.46
N PHE A 244 -13.11 -22.86 21.21
CA PHE A 244 -12.95 -23.92 20.21
C PHE A 244 -11.48 -24.18 19.87
N ALA A 245 -10.71 -23.12 19.61
CA ALA A 245 -9.29 -23.22 19.27
C ALA A 245 -8.48 -23.77 20.44
N ALA A 246 -8.77 -23.35 21.67
CA ALA A 246 -8.13 -23.84 22.89
C ALA A 246 -8.40 -25.33 23.08
N ALA A 247 -9.67 -25.75 22.97
CA ALA A 247 -10.09 -27.15 23.10
C ALA A 247 -9.41 -28.08 22.08
N HIS A 248 -9.24 -27.61 20.84
CA HIS A 248 -8.65 -28.41 19.75
C HIS A 248 -7.22 -27.97 19.41
N SER A 249 -6.53 -27.28 20.32
CA SER A 249 -5.23 -26.62 20.04
C SER A 249 -4.17 -27.57 19.49
N ARG A 250 -4.07 -28.79 20.01
CA ARG A 250 -3.14 -29.81 19.51
C ARG A 250 -3.53 -30.33 18.12
N GLU A 251 -4.81 -30.62 17.93
CA GLU A 251 -5.34 -31.17 16.69
C GLU A 251 -5.21 -30.18 15.53
N LEU A 252 -5.49 -28.90 15.78
CA LEU A 252 -5.36 -27.82 14.80
C LEU A 252 -3.90 -27.60 14.37
N VAL A 253 -2.95 -27.68 15.31
CA VAL A 253 -1.52 -27.58 15.00
C VAL A 253 -1.04 -28.79 14.19
N ILE A 254 -1.40 -30.01 14.60
CA ILE A 254 -1.05 -31.24 13.85
C ILE A 254 -1.64 -31.19 12.44
N THR A 255 -2.90 -30.78 12.32
CA THR A 255 -3.59 -30.64 11.04
C THR A 255 -2.94 -29.56 10.17
N ALA A 256 -2.53 -28.42 10.73
CA ALA A 256 -1.81 -27.38 10.00
C ALA A 256 -0.48 -27.92 9.46
N ILE A 257 0.33 -28.57 10.30
CA ILE A 257 1.62 -29.12 9.88
C ILE A 257 1.42 -30.20 8.79
N GLY A 258 0.49 -31.13 9.01
CA GLY A 258 0.19 -32.20 8.06
C GLY A 258 -0.31 -31.67 6.72
N SER A 259 -1.25 -30.72 6.75
CA SER A 259 -1.78 -30.09 5.53
C SER A 259 -0.72 -29.27 4.80
N GLY A 260 0.14 -28.53 5.52
CA GLY A 260 1.26 -27.79 4.95
C GLY A 260 2.27 -28.69 4.25
N LEU A 261 2.70 -29.79 4.89
CA LEU A 261 3.61 -30.76 4.30
C LEU A 261 3.00 -31.42 3.05
N LEU A 262 1.73 -31.82 3.11
CA LEU A 262 1.06 -32.43 1.97
C LEU A 262 0.84 -31.42 0.82
N ALA A 263 0.55 -30.15 1.15
CA ALA A 263 0.47 -29.07 0.16
C ALA A 263 1.81 -28.85 -0.55
N ILE A 264 2.94 -28.91 0.16
CA ILE A 264 4.28 -28.83 -0.44
C ILE A 264 4.53 -29.98 -1.41
N LEU A 265 4.20 -31.22 -1.03
CA LEU A 265 4.34 -32.38 -1.91
C LEU A 265 3.47 -32.26 -3.16
N LEU A 266 2.23 -31.79 -2.99
CA LEU A 266 1.29 -31.62 -4.08
C LEU A 266 1.67 -30.46 -4.99
N PHE A 267 2.22 -29.38 -4.43
CA PHE A 267 2.82 -28.28 -5.17
C PHE A 267 3.99 -28.77 -6.01
N ALA A 268 4.91 -29.56 -5.44
CA ALA A 268 6.03 -30.14 -6.19
C ALA A 268 5.54 -31.05 -7.33
N PHE A 269 4.51 -31.86 -7.07
CA PHE A 269 3.85 -32.66 -8.12
C PHE A 269 3.27 -31.79 -9.24
N LEU A 270 2.53 -30.72 -8.89
CA LEU A 270 1.95 -29.78 -9.84
C LEU A 270 3.05 -29.09 -10.68
N MET A 271 4.10 -28.59 -10.04
CA MET A 271 5.27 -28.01 -10.72
C MET A 271 5.90 -29.02 -11.67
N ALA A 272 6.07 -30.28 -11.26
CA ALA A 272 6.60 -31.33 -12.14
C ALA A 272 5.66 -31.64 -13.32
N ALA A 273 4.36 -31.68 -13.09
CA ALA A 273 3.32 -31.94 -14.10
C ALA A 273 3.04 -30.74 -15.02
N ALA A 274 3.47 -29.53 -14.64
CA ALA A 274 3.32 -28.32 -15.43
C ALA A 274 3.91 -28.51 -16.85
N GLY A 275 3.12 -28.18 -17.87
CA GLY A 275 3.51 -28.24 -19.29
C GLY A 275 3.45 -29.63 -19.96
N HIS A 276 3.28 -30.71 -19.21
CA HIS A 276 3.13 -32.06 -19.76
C HIS A 276 1.69 -32.31 -20.24
N ARG A 277 1.51 -33.01 -21.37
CA ARG A 277 0.19 -33.38 -21.90
C ARG A 277 0.20 -34.81 -22.40
N LYS A 278 -0.97 -35.47 -22.35
CA LYS A 278 -1.15 -36.79 -22.97
C LYS A 278 -0.80 -36.72 -24.45
N GLY A 279 0.08 -37.61 -24.90
CA GLY A 279 0.49 -37.72 -26.31
C GLY A 279 1.56 -36.72 -26.76
N ALA A 280 2.13 -35.91 -25.86
CA ALA A 280 3.26 -35.04 -26.18
C ALA A 280 4.43 -35.33 -25.22
N ASP A 281 5.54 -35.84 -25.77
CA ASP A 281 6.79 -36.02 -25.01
C ASP A 281 7.48 -34.69 -24.71
N ALA A 282 7.21 -33.66 -25.51
CA ALA A 282 7.74 -32.31 -25.33
C ALA A 282 6.80 -31.42 -24.50
N ILE A 283 7.40 -30.44 -23.82
CA ILE A 283 6.67 -29.44 -23.03
C ILE A 283 5.92 -28.51 -23.98
N THR A 284 4.62 -28.39 -23.79
CA THR A 284 3.74 -27.63 -24.68
C THR A 284 3.35 -26.28 -24.06
N PRO A 285 3.62 -25.14 -24.74
CA PRO A 285 3.19 -23.84 -24.25
C PRO A 285 1.66 -23.70 -24.28
N ARG A 286 1.07 -22.97 -23.32
CA ARG A 286 -0.32 -22.49 -23.38
C ARG A 286 -0.37 -21.04 -23.90
N LEU A 287 -1.59 -20.52 -24.01
CA LEU A 287 -1.85 -19.11 -24.26
C LEU A 287 -1.14 -18.20 -23.26
N THR A 288 -1.07 -18.61 -21.98
CA THR A 288 -0.36 -17.87 -20.93
C THR A 288 1.10 -17.66 -21.25
N GLU A 289 1.80 -18.66 -21.81
CA GLU A 289 3.21 -18.57 -22.18
C GLU A 289 3.49 -17.67 -23.39
N LYS A 290 2.46 -17.31 -24.17
CA LYS A 290 2.59 -16.34 -25.27
C LYS A 290 2.74 -14.90 -24.77
N ILE A 291 2.19 -14.60 -23.59
CA ILE A 291 2.28 -13.27 -22.97
C ILE A 291 3.72 -13.08 -22.44
N PRO A 292 4.35 -11.89 -22.63
CA PRO A 292 5.64 -11.58 -22.01
C PRO A 292 5.60 -11.82 -20.50
N PHE A 293 6.63 -12.46 -19.95
CA PHE A 293 6.61 -12.91 -18.56
C PHE A 293 6.45 -11.75 -17.56
N ASP A 294 7.05 -10.59 -17.85
CA ASP A 294 6.95 -9.39 -17.00
C ASP A 294 5.52 -8.87 -16.92
N LEU A 295 4.82 -8.80 -18.07
CA LEU A 295 3.43 -8.33 -18.11
C LEU A 295 2.50 -9.30 -17.40
N PHE A 296 2.70 -10.61 -17.60
CA PHE A 296 1.95 -11.63 -16.88
C PHE A 296 2.19 -11.55 -15.37
N THR A 297 3.45 -11.38 -14.94
CA THR A 297 3.81 -11.24 -13.53
C THR A 297 3.21 -9.98 -12.92
N ALA A 298 3.27 -8.84 -13.63
CA ALA A 298 2.65 -7.59 -13.17
C ALA A 298 1.14 -7.71 -13.02
N ALA A 299 0.45 -8.35 -13.99
CA ALA A 299 -0.99 -8.56 -13.93
C ALA A 299 -1.39 -9.47 -12.75
N VAL A 300 -0.67 -10.58 -12.55
CA VAL A 300 -0.94 -11.48 -11.41
C VAL A 300 -0.61 -10.80 -10.09
N ALA A 301 0.48 -10.04 -10.00
CA ALA A 301 0.84 -9.29 -8.81
C ALA A 301 -0.25 -8.26 -8.45
N LEU A 302 -0.71 -7.47 -9.43
CA LEU A 302 -1.79 -6.48 -9.22
C LEU A 302 -3.08 -7.15 -8.73
N ALA A 303 -3.50 -8.24 -9.38
CA ALA A 303 -4.68 -9.01 -8.96
C ALA A 303 -4.50 -9.62 -7.57
N GLY A 304 -3.30 -10.11 -7.25
CA GLY A 304 -2.96 -10.65 -5.94
C GLY A 304 -2.98 -9.59 -4.84
N PHE A 305 -2.41 -8.42 -5.07
CA PHE A 305 -2.46 -7.29 -4.13
C PHE A 305 -3.90 -6.80 -3.91
N ALA A 306 -4.71 -6.70 -4.98
CA ALA A 306 -6.12 -6.37 -4.85
C ALA A 306 -6.87 -7.42 -4.01
N ALA A 307 -6.67 -8.72 -4.30
CA ALA A 307 -7.30 -9.80 -3.53
C ALA A 307 -6.91 -9.77 -2.05
N LEU A 308 -5.64 -9.49 -1.74
CA LEU A 308 -5.15 -9.35 -0.35
C LEU A 308 -5.75 -8.12 0.34
N ALA A 309 -5.84 -6.97 -0.34
CA ALA A 309 -6.43 -5.76 0.21
C ALA A 309 -7.92 -5.96 0.55
N TYR A 310 -8.70 -6.53 -0.38
CA TYR A 310 -10.10 -6.88 -0.14
C TYR A 310 -10.24 -7.94 0.96
N PHE A 311 -9.33 -8.92 1.01
CA PHE A 311 -9.32 -9.91 2.09
C PHE A 311 -9.12 -9.24 3.45
N SER A 312 -8.16 -8.32 3.58
CA SER A 312 -7.91 -7.61 4.84
C SER A 312 -9.11 -6.75 5.28
N ASP A 313 -9.71 -5.96 4.39
CA ASP A 313 -10.92 -5.16 4.70
C ASP A 313 -12.10 -6.07 5.05
N THR A 314 -12.28 -7.18 4.34
CA THR A 314 -13.35 -8.15 4.63
C THR A 314 -13.15 -8.82 5.99
N MET A 315 -11.92 -9.19 6.36
CA MET A 315 -11.61 -9.77 7.67
C MET A 315 -11.82 -8.78 8.80
N GLU A 316 -11.43 -7.52 8.61
CA GLU A 316 -11.69 -6.45 9.58
C GLU A 316 -13.19 -6.25 9.79
N ARG A 317 -13.98 -6.17 8.73
CA ARG A 317 -15.45 -6.08 8.82
C ARG A 317 -16.06 -7.31 9.49
N ALA A 318 -15.58 -8.51 9.14
CA ALA A 318 -16.05 -9.75 9.75
C ALA A 318 -15.76 -9.79 11.26
N SER A 319 -14.63 -9.22 11.71
CA SER A 319 -14.26 -9.14 13.12
C SER A 319 -15.07 -8.13 13.94
N ARG A 320 -15.87 -7.27 13.30
CA ARG A 320 -16.73 -6.28 13.98
C ARG A 320 -18.20 -6.67 13.99
N SER A 321 -18.61 -7.57 13.11
CA SER A 321 -20.01 -7.97 12.95
C SER A 321 -20.23 -9.42 13.37
N TYR A 322 -21.27 -9.70 14.16
CA TYR A 322 -21.61 -11.08 14.53
C TYR A 322 -22.23 -11.89 13.38
N ASP A 323 -23.06 -11.25 12.54
CA ASP A 323 -23.66 -11.89 11.36
C ASP A 323 -22.67 -11.92 10.17
N SER A 324 -21.41 -12.20 10.48
CA SER A 324 -20.28 -12.15 9.57
C SER A 324 -20.08 -13.44 8.77
N VAL A 325 -21.00 -14.41 8.82
CA VAL A 325 -20.86 -15.68 8.09
C VAL A 325 -20.65 -15.43 6.59
N LEU A 326 -21.41 -14.50 5.99
CA LEU A 326 -21.23 -14.13 4.59
C LEU A 326 -19.87 -13.46 4.33
N LEU A 327 -19.39 -12.63 5.25
CA LEU A 327 -18.08 -11.98 5.16
C LEU A 327 -16.93 -13.00 5.32
N LEU A 328 -17.08 -13.99 6.21
CA LEU A 328 -16.14 -15.09 6.39
C LEU A 328 -16.09 -15.98 5.13
N ILE A 329 -17.24 -16.29 4.53
CA ILE A 329 -17.32 -16.99 3.24
C ILE A 329 -16.60 -16.18 2.16
N LEU A 330 -16.88 -14.87 2.07
CA LEU A 330 -16.23 -13.99 1.11
C LEU A 330 -14.71 -13.95 1.31
N ALA A 331 -14.24 -13.85 2.55
CA ALA A 331 -12.81 -13.87 2.86
C ALA A 331 -12.17 -15.21 2.50
N ALA A 332 -12.83 -16.34 2.77
CA ALA A 332 -12.35 -17.66 2.36
C ALA A 332 -12.26 -17.80 0.82
N LEU A 333 -13.21 -17.22 0.08
CA LEU A 333 -13.19 -17.17 -1.38
C LEU A 333 -12.05 -16.28 -1.91
N LEU A 334 -11.83 -15.11 -1.32
CA LEU A 334 -10.71 -14.21 -1.66
C LEU A 334 -9.36 -14.88 -1.40
N PHE A 335 -9.22 -15.59 -0.27
CA PHE A 335 -8.04 -16.39 0.03
C PHE A 335 -7.83 -17.49 -1.02
N CYS A 336 -8.87 -18.26 -1.36
CA CYS A 336 -8.79 -19.27 -2.42
C CYS A 336 -8.37 -18.67 -3.77
N ALA A 337 -8.92 -17.50 -4.12
CA ALA A 337 -8.57 -16.80 -5.35
C ALA A 337 -7.10 -16.38 -5.35
N ALA A 338 -6.58 -15.85 -4.24
CA ALA A 338 -5.17 -15.49 -4.10
C ALA A 338 -4.25 -16.71 -4.23
N VAL A 339 -4.59 -17.84 -3.59
CA VAL A 339 -3.83 -19.11 -3.71
C VAL A 339 -3.85 -19.62 -5.15
N LEU A 340 -5.00 -19.57 -5.83
CA LEU A 340 -5.12 -19.97 -7.24
C LEU A 340 -4.29 -19.07 -8.17
N LEU A 341 -4.28 -17.76 -7.95
CA LEU A 341 -3.47 -16.81 -8.71
C LEU A 341 -1.98 -17.10 -8.54
N ALA A 342 -1.53 -17.30 -7.29
CA ALA A 342 -0.15 -17.66 -7.00
C ALA A 342 0.24 -19.00 -7.63
N LEU A 343 -0.63 -20.02 -7.52
CA LEU A 343 -0.41 -21.32 -8.13
C LEU A 343 -0.36 -21.23 -9.67
N TRP A 344 -1.24 -20.43 -10.27
CA TRP A 344 -1.24 -20.19 -11.71
C TRP A 344 0.07 -19.56 -12.18
N TRP A 345 0.57 -18.57 -11.43
CA TRP A 345 1.87 -17.96 -11.70
C TRP A 345 3.03 -18.94 -11.58
N CYS A 346 3.09 -19.70 -10.48
CA CYS A 346 4.11 -20.72 -10.25
C CYS A 346 4.12 -21.78 -11.35
N MET A 347 2.93 -22.26 -11.77
CA MET A 347 2.80 -23.21 -12.86
C MET A 347 3.30 -22.64 -14.19
N SER A 348 2.97 -21.39 -14.53
CA SER A 348 3.47 -20.75 -15.76
C SER A 348 4.98 -20.53 -15.72
N LEU A 349 5.52 -20.09 -14.57
CA LEU A 349 6.97 -19.96 -14.36
C LEU A 349 7.66 -21.31 -14.56
N ALA A 350 7.14 -22.40 -13.97
CA ALA A 350 7.68 -23.74 -14.14
C ALA A 350 7.71 -24.18 -15.62
N VAL A 351 6.67 -23.88 -16.40
CA VAL A 351 6.67 -24.17 -17.85
C VAL A 351 7.75 -23.36 -18.56
N ARG A 352 7.86 -22.06 -18.30
CA ARG A 352 8.84 -21.17 -18.95
C ARG A 352 10.28 -21.54 -18.62
N VAL A 353 10.55 -21.92 -17.37
CA VAL A 353 11.86 -22.42 -16.93
C VAL A 353 12.22 -23.69 -17.69
N LYS A 354 11.30 -24.67 -17.75
CA LYS A 354 11.57 -25.93 -18.46
C LYS A 354 11.70 -25.77 -19.98
N MET A 355 11.10 -24.73 -20.57
CA MET A 355 11.28 -24.40 -21.99
C MET A 355 12.59 -23.64 -22.28
N GLY A 356 13.35 -23.20 -21.26
CA GLY A 356 14.63 -22.50 -21.43
C GLY A 356 14.51 -21.06 -21.99
N GLY A 357 13.30 -20.49 -22.04
CA GLY A 357 13.00 -19.22 -22.71
C GLY A 357 12.82 -18.01 -21.79
N LEU A 358 12.98 -18.17 -20.46
CA LEU A 358 12.55 -17.18 -19.46
C LEU A 358 13.10 -15.78 -19.73
N VAL A 359 14.42 -15.66 -19.94
CA VAL A 359 15.11 -14.36 -20.11
C VAL A 359 14.80 -13.72 -21.47
N ARG A 360 14.62 -14.51 -22.53
CA ARG A 360 14.33 -13.97 -23.88
C ARG A 360 12.86 -13.52 -24.03
N GLY A 361 11.99 -14.00 -23.14
CA GLY A 361 10.56 -13.69 -23.11
C GLY A 361 10.19 -12.47 -22.26
N THR A 362 11.13 -11.87 -21.53
CA THR A 362 10.88 -10.64 -20.74
C THR A 362 10.84 -9.41 -21.65
N LEU A 363 9.94 -8.48 -21.33
CA LEU A 363 9.85 -7.20 -22.03
C LEU A 363 11.06 -6.34 -21.67
N CYS A 364 11.55 -6.42 -20.43
CA CYS A 364 12.80 -5.81 -19.98
C CYS A 364 13.99 -6.22 -20.86
N TYR A 365 14.16 -7.51 -21.19
CA TYR A 365 15.24 -7.93 -22.09
C TYR A 365 15.07 -7.36 -23.50
N LYS A 366 13.84 -7.33 -24.03
CA LYS A 366 13.57 -6.73 -25.34
C LYS A 366 13.85 -5.23 -25.35
N LEU A 367 13.50 -4.52 -24.28
CA LEU A 367 13.75 -3.09 -24.10
C LEU A 367 15.25 -2.78 -23.95
N LEU A 368 15.97 -3.53 -23.12
CA LEU A 368 17.42 -3.42 -22.96
C LEU A 368 18.16 -3.70 -24.26
N ARG A 369 17.72 -4.71 -25.03
CA ARG A 369 18.28 -4.99 -26.36
C ARG A 369 18.01 -3.87 -27.37
N PHE A 370 16.85 -3.21 -27.26
CA PHE A 370 16.55 -2.02 -28.07
C PHE A 370 17.42 -0.83 -27.68
N LEU A 371 17.51 -0.52 -26.38
CA LEU A 371 18.38 0.53 -25.83
C LEU A 371 19.85 0.32 -26.21
N GLY A 372 20.36 -0.92 -26.12
CA GLY A 372 21.72 -1.26 -26.54
C GLY A 372 21.97 -1.16 -28.05
N ARG A 373 20.93 -1.21 -28.90
CA ARG A 373 21.06 -0.88 -30.32
C ARG A 373 21.08 0.64 -30.54
N ALA A 374 20.22 1.37 -29.84
CA ALA A 374 20.19 2.83 -29.89
C ALA A 374 21.52 3.45 -29.42
N ALA A 375 22.06 2.98 -28.29
CA ALA A 375 23.35 3.45 -27.77
C ALA A 375 24.51 3.21 -28.73
N ARG A 376 24.57 2.04 -29.38
CA ARG A 376 25.59 1.75 -30.40
C ARG A 376 25.45 2.63 -31.64
N ALA A 377 24.22 2.97 -32.04
CA ALA A 377 24.01 3.94 -33.10
C ALA A 377 24.56 5.30 -32.71
N VAL A 378 24.16 5.85 -31.54
CA VAL A 378 24.63 7.15 -31.04
C VAL A 378 26.16 7.20 -30.92
N TRP A 379 26.79 6.14 -30.40
CA TRP A 379 28.25 6.05 -30.32
C TRP A 379 28.92 6.08 -31.71
N GLY A 380 28.32 5.42 -32.71
CA GLY A 380 28.79 5.49 -34.10
C GLY A 380 28.76 6.91 -34.68
N TRP A 381 27.69 7.66 -34.40
CA TRP A 381 27.58 9.07 -34.79
C TRP A 381 28.61 9.95 -34.06
N GLY A 382 28.76 9.79 -32.74
CA GLY A 382 29.74 10.55 -31.95
C GLY A 382 31.18 10.29 -32.39
N LYS A 383 31.54 9.03 -32.65
CA LYS A 383 32.88 8.65 -33.14
C LYS A 383 33.20 9.32 -34.48
N MET A 384 32.24 9.40 -35.40
CA MET A 384 32.42 10.09 -36.69
C MET A 384 32.77 11.57 -36.51
N ILE A 385 32.06 12.27 -35.63
CA ILE A 385 32.28 13.70 -35.35
C ILE A 385 33.69 13.93 -34.79
N VAL A 386 34.09 13.12 -33.80
CA VAL A 386 35.40 13.23 -33.14
C VAL A 386 36.56 12.91 -34.09
N THR A 387 36.44 11.91 -34.96
CA THR A 387 37.51 11.58 -35.92
C THR A 387 37.73 12.64 -37.00
N SER A 388 36.79 13.59 -37.16
CA SER A 388 36.87 14.64 -38.17
C SER A 388 37.54 15.94 -37.67
N ILE A 389 37.96 16.01 -36.39
CA ILE A 389 38.44 17.19 -35.66
C ILE A 389 39.57 18.02 -36.32
N PRO A 390 40.66 17.48 -36.89
CA PRO A 390 41.86 18.30 -37.17
C PRO A 390 41.73 19.35 -38.31
N LEU A 391 40.56 19.50 -38.93
CA LEU A 391 40.28 20.59 -39.90
C LEU A 391 38.95 21.31 -39.64
N ILE A 392 38.14 20.83 -38.68
CA ILE A 392 36.80 21.35 -38.35
C ILE A 392 36.91 22.61 -37.49
N TRP A 393 37.95 22.76 -36.67
CA TRP A 393 38.13 23.88 -35.74
C TRP A 393 38.07 25.27 -36.40
N ARG A 394 38.69 25.46 -37.58
CA ARG A 394 38.68 26.77 -38.27
C ARG A 394 37.31 27.12 -38.84
N GLY A 395 36.60 26.13 -39.40
CA GLY A 395 35.23 26.31 -39.87
C GLY A 395 34.23 26.46 -38.71
N MET A 396 34.46 25.75 -37.60
CA MET A 396 33.67 25.89 -36.38
C MET A 396 33.85 27.24 -35.72
N LEU A 397 35.04 27.83 -35.72
CA LEU A 397 35.21 29.20 -35.21
C LEU A 397 34.38 30.21 -36.01
N ILE A 398 34.36 30.09 -37.34
CA ILE A 398 33.57 30.96 -38.21
C ILE A 398 32.07 30.73 -37.99
N LEU A 399 31.64 29.47 -37.92
CA LEU A 399 30.24 29.09 -37.66
C LEU A 399 29.78 29.52 -36.26
N CYS A 400 30.56 29.26 -35.20
CA CYS A 400 30.26 29.69 -33.84
C CYS A 400 30.27 31.21 -33.71
N GLY A 401 31.18 31.92 -34.40
CA GLY A 401 31.18 33.38 -34.45
C GLY A 401 29.91 33.93 -35.12
N ALA A 402 29.46 33.30 -36.21
CA ALA A 402 28.20 33.66 -36.87
C ALA A 402 26.98 33.43 -35.97
N GLU A 403 26.91 32.30 -35.24
CA GLU A 403 25.83 32.05 -34.28
C GLU A 403 25.87 33.02 -33.10
N PHE A 404 27.06 33.36 -32.61
CA PHE A 404 27.22 34.33 -31.52
C PHE A 404 26.73 35.72 -31.94
N VAL A 405 27.03 36.16 -33.17
CA VAL A 405 26.49 37.40 -33.73
C VAL A 405 24.97 37.30 -33.90
N GLY A 406 24.43 36.17 -34.35
CA GLY A 406 22.98 35.92 -34.43
C GLY A 406 22.28 36.02 -33.07
N LEU A 407 22.91 35.50 -32.01
CA LEU A 407 22.43 35.60 -30.63
C LEU A 407 22.46 37.04 -30.11
N LEU A 408 23.49 37.83 -30.44
CA LEU A 408 23.55 39.25 -30.09
C LEU A 408 22.47 40.06 -30.81
N ILE A 409 22.22 39.80 -32.10
CA ILE A 409 21.15 40.47 -32.86
C ILE A 409 19.77 40.13 -32.26
N LEU A 410 19.58 38.88 -31.82
CA LEU A 410 18.36 38.46 -31.13
C LEU A 410 18.18 39.19 -29.79
N ALA A 411 19.25 39.32 -29.01
CA ALA A 411 19.22 40.03 -27.72
C ALA A 411 18.95 41.54 -27.88
N MET A 412 19.13 42.11 -29.07
CA MET A 412 18.89 43.52 -29.39
C MET A 412 17.53 43.82 -30.04
N ASN A 413 16.73 42.80 -30.39
CA ASN A 413 15.44 42.96 -31.07
C ASN A 413 14.28 42.37 -30.24
N ASP A 414 13.36 43.20 -29.77
CA ASP A 414 12.14 42.80 -29.04
C ASP A 414 11.05 42.16 -29.92
N SER A 415 11.33 41.93 -31.21
CA SER A 415 10.36 41.32 -32.13
C SER A 415 10.25 39.81 -31.92
N GLY A 416 9.04 39.31 -31.66
CA GLY A 416 8.77 37.88 -31.41
C GLY A 416 9.11 36.90 -32.55
N ALA A 417 9.51 37.38 -33.73
CA ALA A 417 10.00 36.56 -34.84
C ALA A 417 11.48 36.17 -34.72
N GLY A 418 12.27 36.89 -33.91
CA GLY A 418 13.71 36.67 -33.74
C GLY A 418 14.09 35.27 -33.23
N PRO A 419 13.42 34.73 -32.18
CA PRO A 419 13.79 33.44 -31.61
C PRO A 419 13.59 32.28 -32.60
N VAL A 420 12.52 32.33 -33.41
CA VAL A 420 12.21 31.29 -34.39
C VAL A 420 13.28 31.23 -35.49
N GLY A 421 13.70 32.39 -36.01
CA GLY A 421 14.80 32.47 -36.98
C GLY A 421 16.13 31.95 -36.43
N PHE A 422 16.45 32.27 -35.19
CA PHE A 422 17.64 31.77 -34.49
C PHE A 422 17.62 30.24 -34.33
N PHE A 423 16.50 29.65 -33.93
CA PHE A 423 16.39 28.20 -33.78
C PHE A 423 16.43 27.46 -35.12
N ILE A 424 15.83 28.01 -36.19
CA ILE A 424 15.95 27.44 -37.54
C ILE A 424 17.41 27.49 -38.00
N ASN A 425 18.12 28.59 -37.75
CA ASN A 425 19.55 28.71 -38.05
C ASN A 425 20.37 27.64 -37.31
N LEU A 426 20.17 27.52 -35.99
CA LEU A 426 20.92 26.62 -35.13
C LEU A 426 20.64 25.13 -35.37
N PHE A 427 19.39 24.75 -35.62
CA PHE A 427 19.00 23.34 -35.73
C PHE A 427 18.93 22.82 -37.17
N VAL A 428 18.89 23.71 -38.17
CA VAL A 428 18.78 23.29 -39.58
C VAL A 428 20.01 23.73 -40.38
N PHE A 429 20.30 25.03 -40.42
CA PHE A 429 21.38 25.56 -41.26
C PHE A 429 22.77 25.21 -40.72
N PHE A 430 22.99 25.26 -39.41
CA PHE A 430 24.27 24.93 -38.79
C PHE A 430 24.68 23.45 -39.00
N PRO A 431 23.82 22.45 -38.75
CA PRO A 431 24.14 21.05 -39.08
C PRO A 431 24.37 20.84 -40.58
N LEU A 432 23.62 21.52 -41.44
CA LEU A 432 23.77 21.40 -42.89
C LEU A 432 25.10 21.98 -43.37
N ALA A 433 25.50 23.14 -42.84
CA ALA A 433 26.81 23.75 -43.11
C ALA A 433 27.96 22.89 -42.57
N LEU A 434 27.80 22.28 -41.39
CA LEU A 434 28.78 21.36 -40.83
C LEU A 434 28.94 20.11 -41.71
N LEU A 435 27.83 19.53 -42.19
CA LEU A 435 27.86 18.41 -43.13
C LEU A 435 28.54 18.79 -44.45
N ALA A 436 28.28 19.98 -45.00
CA ALA A 436 28.93 20.48 -46.21
C ALA A 436 30.45 20.65 -46.00
N LEU A 437 30.87 21.20 -44.84
CA LEU A 437 32.28 21.37 -44.50
C LEU A 437 33.01 20.03 -44.35
N ILE A 438 32.39 19.05 -43.68
CA ILE A 438 32.94 17.69 -43.55
C ILE A 438 33.07 17.03 -44.93
N SER A 439 32.06 17.22 -45.79
CA SER A 439 32.05 16.68 -47.15
C SER A 439 33.17 17.28 -48.00
N ALA A 440 33.33 18.60 -47.99
CA ALA A 440 34.41 19.31 -48.69
C ALA A 440 35.79 18.89 -48.19
N LYS A 441 35.95 18.67 -46.87
CA LYS A 441 37.20 18.15 -46.29
C LYS A 441 37.52 16.75 -46.83
N LYS A 442 36.56 15.83 -46.81
CA LYS A 442 36.76 14.45 -47.30
C LYS A 442 37.22 14.45 -48.77
N LEU A 443 36.58 15.27 -49.60
CA LEU A 443 36.93 15.43 -51.01
C LEU A 443 38.34 16.01 -51.19
N ARG A 444 38.69 17.07 -50.46
CA ARG A 444 40.02 17.67 -50.52
C ARG A 444 41.11 16.68 -50.09
N THR A 445 40.88 15.92 -49.02
CA THR A 445 41.84 14.90 -48.57
C THR A 445 41.99 13.81 -49.63
N GLY A 446 40.89 13.32 -50.20
CA GLY A 446 40.93 12.32 -51.27
C GLY A 446 41.66 12.81 -52.52
N ALA A 447 41.32 14.00 -53.00
CA ALA A 447 42.01 14.63 -54.13
C ALA A 447 43.51 14.82 -53.86
N SER A 448 43.90 15.19 -52.63
CA SER A 448 45.31 15.33 -52.26
C SER A 448 46.06 14.00 -52.23
N GLU A 449 45.43 12.90 -51.81
CA GLU A 449 46.06 11.58 -51.82
C GLU A 449 46.22 11.05 -53.24
N ILE A 450 45.21 11.24 -54.10
CA ILE A 450 45.29 10.93 -55.53
C ILE A 450 46.42 11.72 -56.20
N ALA A 451 46.54 13.03 -55.91
CA ALA A 451 47.59 13.89 -56.47
C ALA A 451 49.01 13.49 -56.03
N LYS A 452 49.16 12.84 -54.87
CA LYS A 452 50.44 12.30 -54.39
C LYS A 452 50.79 10.93 -54.99
N GLY A 453 49.93 10.39 -55.86
CA GLY A 453 50.13 9.08 -56.49
C GLY A 453 49.70 7.89 -55.63
N ASN A 454 48.90 8.10 -54.58
CA ASN A 454 48.36 7.02 -53.75
C ASN A 454 47.19 6.32 -54.45
N THR A 455 47.50 5.36 -55.32
CA THR A 455 46.55 4.63 -56.17
C THR A 455 45.62 3.67 -55.43
N ALA A 456 45.85 3.44 -54.13
CA ALA A 456 45.04 2.54 -53.28
C ALA A 456 44.00 3.27 -52.41
N TYR A 457 44.02 4.61 -52.35
CA TYR A 457 43.14 5.38 -51.46
C TYR A 457 41.79 5.68 -52.11
N HIS A 458 40.69 5.15 -51.55
CA HIS A 458 39.31 5.45 -51.98
C HIS A 458 38.56 6.35 -51.00
N ILE A 459 37.82 7.32 -51.53
CA ILE A 459 36.96 8.21 -50.76
C ILE A 459 35.67 7.47 -50.36
N ASP A 460 35.40 7.36 -49.05
CA ASP A 460 34.16 6.79 -48.51
C ASP A 460 32.95 7.71 -48.75
N THR A 461 31.99 7.24 -49.56
CA THR A 461 30.79 7.96 -49.99
C THR A 461 29.59 7.80 -49.04
N LYS A 462 29.68 6.96 -48.01
CA LYS A 462 28.55 6.54 -47.17
C LYS A 462 27.82 7.67 -46.44
N TYR A 463 28.42 8.86 -46.36
CA TYR A 463 27.86 10.05 -45.71
C TYR A 463 28.02 11.33 -46.53
N LEU A 464 28.33 11.20 -47.82
CA LEU A 464 28.31 12.30 -48.78
C LEU A 464 26.93 12.35 -49.43
N PHE A 465 26.40 13.57 -49.61
CA PHE A 465 25.07 13.79 -50.19
C PHE A 465 25.15 14.71 -51.40
N GLY A 466 24.22 14.53 -52.35
CA GLY A 466 24.10 15.36 -53.55
C GLY A 466 25.37 15.41 -54.40
N GLU A 467 25.75 16.62 -54.81
CA GLU A 467 26.92 16.86 -55.67
C GLU A 467 28.26 16.45 -55.03
N PHE A 468 28.38 16.52 -53.70
CA PHE A 468 29.60 16.06 -53.03
C PHE A 468 29.82 14.55 -53.17
N ARG A 469 28.73 13.77 -53.24
CA ARG A 469 28.81 12.33 -53.48
C ARG A 469 29.24 12.03 -54.91
N ARG A 470 28.61 12.70 -55.89
CA ARG A 470 28.95 12.58 -57.31
C ARG A 470 30.43 12.92 -57.54
N HIS A 471 30.90 14.02 -56.96
CA HIS A 471 32.29 14.42 -57.07
C HIS A 471 33.27 13.39 -56.45
N ALA A 472 32.90 12.74 -55.34
CA ALA A 472 33.72 11.67 -54.76
C ALA A 472 33.73 10.42 -55.64
N GLU A 473 32.60 10.07 -56.25
CA GLU A 473 32.49 8.95 -57.19
C GLU A 473 33.34 9.21 -58.44
N ASP A 474 33.32 10.43 -58.99
CA ASP A 474 34.18 10.85 -60.11
C ASP A 474 35.67 10.77 -59.76
N LEU A 475 36.07 11.27 -58.58
CA LEU A 475 37.45 11.18 -58.11
C LEU A 475 37.91 9.72 -57.93
N ASN A 476 37.06 8.86 -57.37
CA ASN A 476 37.34 7.43 -57.24
C ASN A 476 37.45 6.73 -58.61
N ALA A 477 36.66 7.15 -59.60
CA ALA A 477 36.73 6.64 -60.96
C ALA A 477 38.01 7.06 -61.69
N ILE A 478 38.43 8.34 -61.54
CA ILE A 478 39.71 8.84 -62.07
C ILE A 478 40.87 8.05 -61.47
N GLN A 479 40.90 7.87 -60.15
CA GLN A 479 41.92 7.08 -59.47
C GLN A 479 41.95 5.64 -59.99
N SER A 480 40.80 4.98 -60.14
CA SER A 480 40.71 3.62 -60.67
C SER A 480 41.24 3.52 -62.11
N GLY A 481 41.01 4.56 -62.93
CA GLY A 481 41.58 4.68 -64.27
C GLY A 481 43.10 4.84 -64.27
N ILE A 482 43.65 5.65 -63.35
CA ILE A 482 45.09 5.83 -63.18
C ILE A 482 45.75 4.52 -62.71
N SER A 483 45.19 3.83 -61.71
CA SER A 483 45.74 2.56 -61.21
C SER A 483 45.86 1.51 -62.33
N ARG A 484 44.82 1.39 -63.17
CA ARG A 484 44.81 0.47 -64.32
C ARG A 484 45.76 0.83 -65.45
N ALA A 485 46.27 2.07 -65.50
CA ALA A 485 47.21 2.52 -66.52
C ALA A 485 48.67 2.41 -66.05
N VAL A 486 48.88 2.25 -64.74
CA VAL A 486 50.20 2.08 -64.12
C VAL A 486 50.56 0.60 -63.94
N ASP A 487 49.56 -0.27 -63.77
CA ASP A 487 49.68 -1.74 -63.90
C ASP A 487 49.83 -2.16 -65.37
#